data_AF-A0A3N5ZQA8-F1
#
_entry.id   AF-A0A3N5ZQA8-F1
#
_cell.length_a   1.000
_cell.length_b   1.000
_cell.length_c   1.000
_cell.angle_alpha   90.00
_cell.angle_beta   90.00
_cell.angle_gamma   90.00
#
_symmetry.space_group_name_H-M   'P 1'
#
loop_
_entity.id
_entity.type
_entity.pdbx_description
1 polymer ?
#
loop_
_entity_poly.entity_id
_entity_poly.type
_entity_poly.pdbx_seq_one_letter_code
_entity_poly.pdbx_strand_id
1 'polypeptide(L)'
;MKIFLLIILFGVFSILVRNISGEGGGLTKGDERQKQIFRSSAIVSWQTLIFYALLRLLSIMPLFNQLFVNEKSSILLSNLFFKSGGDILVVGILGYIIGFLGSYLKLSKI
;
A
#
# COMPACT_ATOMS: atom_id res chain seq x y z
N MET A 1 11.66 -5.69 27.04
CA MET A 1 10.55 -6.32 26.27
C MET A 1 10.12 -5.55 25.04
N LYS A 2 9.69 -4.28 25.13
CA LYS A 2 9.16 -3.52 23.97
C LYS A 2 10.13 -3.39 22.79
N ILE A 3 11.41 -3.13 23.07
CA ILE A 3 12.46 -3.01 22.04
C ILE A 3 12.69 -4.34 21.31
N PHE A 4 12.73 -5.45 22.06
CA PHE A 4 12.88 -6.79 21.49
C PHE A 4 11.71 -7.17 20.56
N LEU A 5 10.48 -6.83 20.97
CA LEU A 5 9.29 -7.05 20.18
C LEU A 5 9.31 -6.22 18.88
N LEU A 6 9.78 -4.97 18.93
CA LEU A 6 9.95 -4.12 17.74
C LEU A 6 10.98 -4.68 16.76
N ILE A 7 12.09 -5.22 17.25
CA ILE A 7 13.13 -5.86 16.41
C ILE A 7 12.55 -7.08 15.69
N ILE A 8 11.77 -7.92 16.38
CA ILE A 8 11.11 -9.09 15.79
C ILE A 8 10.09 -8.65 14.74
N LEU A 9 9.23 -7.68 15.06
CA LEU A 9 8.26 -7.12 14.12
C LEU A 9 8.93 -6.54 12.87
N PHE A 10 10.01 -5.78 13.05
CA PHE A 10 10.77 -5.23 11.94
C PHE A 10 11.41 -6.33 11.09
N GLY A 11 12.02 -7.34 11.70
CA GLY A 11 12.61 -8.47 10.98
C GLY A 11 11.58 -9.26 10.16
N VAL A 12 10.44 -9.60 10.76
CA VAL A 12 9.33 -10.27 10.06
C VAL A 12 8.79 -9.40 8.93
N PHE A 13 8.60 -8.10 9.19
CA PHE A 13 8.17 -7.14 8.17
C PHE A 13 9.16 -7.06 7.01
N SER A 14 10.47 -6.95 7.28
CA SER A 14 11.50 -6.91 6.25
C SER A 14 11.54 -8.18 5.39
N ILE A 15 11.36 -9.36 6.00
CA ILE A 15 11.30 -10.64 5.27
C ILE A 15 10.05 -10.69 4.38
N LEU A 16 8.89 -10.29 4.91
CA LEU A 16 7.64 -10.24 4.15
C LEU A 16 7.75 -9.27 2.97
N VAL A 17 8.27 -8.06 3.20
CA VAL A 17 8.46 -7.04 2.15
C VAL A 17 9.39 -7.55 1.05
N ARG A 18 10.51 -8.20 1.40
CA ARG A 18 11.45 -8.78 0.43
C ARG A 18 10.81 -9.87 -0.44
N ASN A 19 9.88 -10.65 0.13
CA ASN A 19 9.17 -11.68 -0.62
C ASN A 19 8.08 -11.06 -1.51
N ILE A 20 7.34 -10.09 -1.00
CA ILE A 20 6.27 -9.37 -1.72
C ILE A 20 6.84 -8.50 -2.85
N SER A 21 8.09 -8.03 -2.75
CA SER A 21 8.77 -7.27 -3.80
C SER A 21 9.33 -8.14 -4.93
N GLY A 22 9.33 -9.46 -4.77
CA GLY A 22 9.88 -10.40 -5.75
C GLY A 22 11.41 -10.54 -5.71
N GLU A 23 12.09 -10.06 -4.66
CA GLU A 23 13.56 -10.15 -4.53
C GLU A 23 14.04 -11.40 -3.79
N GLY A 24 13.15 -12.13 -3.12
CA GLY A 24 13.49 -13.29 -2.28
C GLY A 24 13.59 -14.64 -3.00
N GLY A 25 13.10 -14.76 -4.24
CA GLY A 25 13.01 -16.05 -4.95
C GLY A 25 14.17 -16.23 -5.93
N GLY A 26 14.96 -17.30 -5.77
CA GLY A 26 15.92 -17.71 -6.78
C GLY A 26 15.21 -18.43 -7.92
N LEU A 27 14.48 -17.73 -8.79
CA LEU A 27 13.75 -18.39 -9.87
C LEU A 27 14.24 -18.01 -11.29
N THR A 28 14.13 -19.00 -12.16
CA THR A 28 14.61 -19.04 -13.53
C THR A 28 13.57 -18.50 -14.51
N LYS A 29 13.94 -17.53 -15.36
CA LYS A 29 13.28 -16.96 -16.57
C LYS A 29 11.75 -16.72 -16.60
N GLY A 30 10.90 -17.67 -16.22
CA GLY A 30 9.48 -17.41 -15.90
C GLY A 30 9.31 -16.50 -14.68
N ASP A 31 10.35 -16.45 -13.84
CA ASP A 31 10.44 -15.60 -12.66
C ASP A 31 10.49 -14.10 -12.96
N GLU A 32 11.21 -13.71 -14.00
CA GLU A 32 11.45 -12.28 -14.27
C GLU A 32 10.14 -11.54 -14.58
N ARG A 33 9.18 -12.22 -15.22
CA ARG A 33 7.84 -11.67 -15.45
C ARG A 33 7.06 -11.51 -14.14
N GLN A 34 7.07 -12.52 -13.27
CA GLN A 34 6.39 -12.46 -11.97
C GLN A 34 7.03 -11.42 -11.05
N LYS A 35 8.35 -11.38 -11.00
CA LYS A 35 9.14 -10.37 -10.30
C LYS A 35 8.83 -8.96 -10.80
N GLN A 36 8.70 -8.76 -12.11
CA GLN A 36 8.29 -7.48 -12.68
C GLN A 36 6.87 -7.10 -12.27
N ILE A 37 5.93 -8.06 -12.24
CA ILE A 37 4.56 -7.83 -11.76
C ILE A 37 4.59 -7.39 -10.29
N PHE A 38 5.26 -8.14 -9.42
CA PHE A 38 5.33 -7.83 -7.99
C PHE A 38 6.00 -6.48 -7.70
N ARG A 39 7.11 -6.19 -8.38
CA ARG A 39 7.79 -4.88 -8.27
C ARG A 39 6.88 -3.74 -8.72
N SER A 40 6.20 -3.90 -9.86
CA SER A 40 5.26 -2.90 -10.37
C SER A 40 4.07 -2.71 -9.42
N SER A 41 3.56 -3.81 -8.85
CA SER A 41 2.47 -3.78 -7.86
C SER A 41 2.87 -3.02 -6.60
N ALA A 42 4.09 -3.26 -6.10
CA ALA A 42 4.65 -2.53 -4.97
C ALA A 42 4.80 -1.03 -5.27
N ILE A 43 5.27 -0.66 -6.47
CA ILE A 43 5.38 0.75 -6.88
C ILE A 43 4.01 1.43 -6.93
N VAL A 44 2.99 0.78 -7.52
CA VAL A 44 1.63 1.33 -7.60
C VAL A 44 1.02 1.47 -6.20
N SER A 45 1.24 0.50 -5.31
CA SER A 45 0.85 0.56 -3.90
C SER A 45 1.48 1.78 -3.19
N TRP A 46 2.78 2.00 -3.38
CA TRP A 46 3.45 3.19 -2.83
C TRP A 46 2.92 4.50 -3.39
N GLN A 47 2.69 4.57 -4.70
CA GLN A 47 2.14 5.77 -5.35
C GLN A 47 0.72 6.09 -4.84
N THR A 48 -0.12 5.07 -4.65
CA THR A 48 -1.48 5.25 -4.10
C THR A 48 -1.44 5.66 -2.64
N LEU A 49 -0.53 5.11 -1.83
CA LEU A 49 -0.32 5.55 -0.44
C LEU A 49 0.11 7.02 -0.35
N ILE A 50 1.09 7.42 -1.17
CA ILE A 50 1.58 8.81 -1.21
C ILE A 50 0.45 9.75 -1.67
N PHE A 51 -0.27 9.39 -2.72
CA PHE A 51 -1.39 10.18 -3.21
C PHE A 51 -2.50 10.33 -2.16
N TYR A 52 -2.84 9.24 -1.48
CA TYR A 52 -3.81 9.27 -0.37
C TYR A 52 -3.33 10.14 0.78
N ALA A 53 -2.06 10.05 1.17
CA ALA A 53 -1.48 10.90 2.20
C ALA A 53 -1.52 12.39 1.81
N LEU A 54 -1.27 12.72 0.54
CA LEU A 54 -1.41 14.09 0.03
C LEU A 54 -2.86 14.58 0.07
N LEU A 55 -3.83 13.75 -0.32
CA LEU A 55 -5.25 14.09 -0.20
C LEU A 55 -5.66 14.34 1.25
N ARG A 56 -5.20 13.49 2.18
CA ARG A 56 -5.46 13.65 3.61
C ARG A 56 -4.79 14.90 4.19
N LEU A 57 -3.60 15.26 3.69
CA LEU A 57 -2.95 16.51 4.04
C LEU A 57 -3.80 17.70 3.57
N LEU A 58 -4.25 17.69 2.31
CA LEU A 58 -5.08 18.74 1.73
C LEU A 58 -6.44 18.86 2.45
N SER A 59 -7.03 17.76 2.90
CA SER A 59 -8.32 17.80 3.62
C SER A 59 -8.22 18.48 4.99
N ILE A 60 -7.05 18.44 5.62
CA ILE A 60 -6.79 19.11 6.91
C ILE A 60 -6.34 20.57 6.72
N MET A 61 -5.85 20.95 5.53
CA MET A 61 -5.43 22.33 5.27
C MET A 61 -6.63 23.29 5.27
N PRO A 62 -6.60 24.38 6.05
CA PRO A 62 -7.74 25.30 6.19
C PRO A 62 -8.15 25.97 4.86
N LEU A 63 -7.22 26.12 3.92
CA LEU A 63 -7.46 26.67 2.59
C LEU A 63 -8.32 25.76 1.69
N PHE A 64 -8.23 24.44 1.88
CA PHE A 64 -8.89 23.45 1.03
C PHE A 64 -10.00 22.68 1.75
N ASN A 65 -10.11 22.81 3.08
CA ASN A 65 -11.11 22.14 3.92
C ASN A 65 -12.56 22.34 3.41
N GLN A 66 -12.87 23.49 2.79
CA GLN A 66 -14.18 23.75 2.20
C GLN A 66 -14.52 22.87 0.98
N LEU A 67 -13.50 22.35 0.28
CA LEU A 67 -13.68 21.41 -0.85
C LEU A 67 -13.95 19.98 -0.37
N PHE A 68 -13.54 19.65 0.85
CA PHE A 68 -13.71 18.34 1.48
C PHE A 68 -14.90 18.37 2.45
N VAL A 69 -16.08 18.65 1.91
CA VAL A 69 -17.33 18.75 2.67
C VAL A 69 -17.65 17.42 3.37
N ASN A 70 -17.87 17.46 4.68
CA ASN A 70 -18.50 16.40 5.49
C ASN A 70 -17.77 15.05 5.62
N GLU A 71 -16.44 15.01 5.84
CA GLU A 71 -15.78 13.75 6.26
C GLU A 71 -16.35 13.14 7.56
N LYS A 72 -17.00 13.95 8.42
CA LYS A 72 -17.51 13.52 9.72
C LYS A 72 -18.70 12.53 9.67
N SER A 73 -19.36 12.35 8.52
CA SER A 73 -20.59 11.52 8.43
C SER A 73 -20.38 10.09 7.91
N SER A 74 -19.17 9.72 7.50
CA SER A 74 -18.94 8.36 6.97
C SER A 74 -18.81 7.34 8.11
N ILE A 75 -19.63 6.28 8.04
CA ILE A 75 -19.62 5.17 9.00
C ILE A 75 -18.22 4.53 9.09
N LEU A 76 -17.45 4.55 8.00
CA LEU A 76 -16.07 4.08 7.91
C LEU A 76 -15.11 4.93 8.77
N LEU A 77 -15.25 6.25 8.79
CA LEU A 77 -14.40 7.17 9.58
C LEU A 77 -14.73 7.15 11.08
N SER A 78 -15.89 6.60 11.48
CA SER A 78 -16.27 6.47 12.88
C SER A 78 -15.55 5.31 13.60
N ASN A 79 -15.10 4.30 12.86
CA ASN A 79 -14.49 3.08 13.39
C ASN A 79 -13.05 3.34 13.86
N LEU A 80 -12.72 2.82 15.06
CA LEU A 80 -11.43 2.99 15.73
C LEU A 80 -10.25 2.52 14.85
N PHE A 81 -10.43 1.45 14.07
CA PHE A 81 -9.40 0.92 13.17
C PHE A 81 -8.97 1.96 12.12
N PHE A 82 -9.92 2.63 11.47
CA PHE A 82 -9.63 3.63 10.45
C PHE A 82 -9.09 4.94 11.05
N LYS A 83 -9.46 5.28 12.30
CA LYS A 83 -8.86 6.40 13.02
C LYS A 83 -7.40 6.16 13.41
N SER A 84 -7.01 4.90 13.61
CA SER A 84 -5.65 4.51 14.01
C SER A 84 -4.73 4.15 12.83
N GLY A 85 -5.04 4.60 11.61
CA GLY A 85 -4.20 4.37 10.43
C GLY A 85 -4.53 3.10 9.63
N GLY A 86 -5.63 2.41 9.96
CA GLY A 86 -6.11 1.26 9.19
C GLY A 86 -6.57 1.61 7.78
N ASP A 87 -6.94 2.87 7.55
CA ASP A 87 -7.21 3.45 6.23
C ASP A 87 -6.00 3.34 5.29
N ILE A 88 -4.80 3.68 5.76
CA ILE A 88 -3.54 3.55 5.02
C ILE A 88 -3.31 2.09 4.62
N LEU A 89 -3.55 1.16 5.54
CA LEU A 89 -3.37 -0.28 5.29
C LEU A 89 -4.30 -0.77 4.17
N VAL A 90 -5.58 -0.39 4.21
CA VAL A 90 -6.57 -0.76 3.18
C VAL A 90 -6.20 -0.13 1.83
N VAL A 91 -5.83 1.15 1.80
CA VAL A 91 -5.41 1.84 0.57
C VAL A 91 -4.17 1.17 -0.03
N GLY A 92 -3.19 0.81 0.79
CA GLY A 92 -1.98 0.11 0.33
C GLY A 92 -2.29 -1.25 -0.31
N ILE A 93 -3.18 -2.04 0.30
CA ILE A 93 -3.61 -3.34 -0.24
C ILE A 93 -4.37 -3.15 -1.56
N LEU A 94 -5.30 -2.19 -1.63
CA LEU A 94 -6.04 -1.90 -2.85
C LEU A 94 -5.10 -1.46 -3.99
N GLY A 95 -4.16 -0.56 -3.70
CA GLY A 95 -3.14 -0.13 -4.64
C GLY A 95 -2.28 -1.28 -5.16
N TYR A 96 -1.90 -2.21 -4.28
CA TYR A 96 -1.14 -3.39 -4.66
C TYR A 96 -1.94 -4.31 -5.59
N ILE A 97 -3.22 -4.59 -5.28
CA ILE A 97 -4.10 -5.42 -6.11
C ILE A 97 -4.30 -4.79 -7.50
N ILE A 98 -4.54 -3.49 -7.56
CA ILE A 98 -4.69 -2.74 -8.82
C ILE A 98 -3.41 -2.84 -9.65
N GLY A 99 -2.25 -2.61 -9.02
CA GLY A 99 -0.96 -2.73 -9.67
C GLY A 99 -0.71 -4.15 -10.20
N PHE A 100 -1.07 -5.17 -9.42
CA PHE A 100 -0.94 -6.56 -9.80
C PHE A 100 -1.78 -6.90 -11.03
N LEU A 101 -3.07 -6.57 -11.01
CA LEU A 101 -3.98 -6.81 -12.12
C LEU A 101 -3.55 -6.04 -13.37
N GLY A 102 -3.17 -4.77 -13.23
CA GLY A 102 -2.70 -3.94 -14.34
C GLY A 102 -1.43 -4.49 -14.99
N SER A 103 -0.45 -4.87 -14.18
CA SER A 103 0.80 -5.47 -14.66
C SER A 103 0.59 -6.84 -15.28
N TYR A 104 -0.27 -7.67 -14.67
CA TYR A 104 -0.62 -8.98 -15.21
C TYR A 104 -1.29 -8.86 -16.59
N LEU A 105 -2.28 -7.98 -16.74
CA LEU A 105 -2.95 -7.73 -18.03
C LEU A 105 -2.00 -7.15 -19.09
N LYS A 106 -1.04 -6.31 -18.69
CA LYS A 106 -0.06 -5.73 -19.60
C LYS A 106 0.95 -6.77 -20.11
N LEU A 107 1.45 -7.62 -19.21
CA LEU A 107 2.49 -8.61 -19.51
C LEU A 107 1.94 -9.90 -20.11
N SER A 108 0.67 -10.23 -19.89
CA SER A 108 0.00 -11.37 -20.53
C SER A 108 -0.33 -11.15 -22.00
N LYS A 109 -0.39 -9.89 -22.45
CA LYS A 109 -0.59 -9.52 -23.87
C LYS A 109 0.71 -9.55 -24.70
N ILE A 110 1.86 -9.87 -24.09
CA ILE A 110 3.20 -9.92 -24.71
C ILE A 110 3.72 -11.35 -24.78
#